data_AF-A0A518EVN4-F1
#
_entry.id   AF-A0A518EVN4-F1
#
_cell.length_a   1.000
_cell.length_b   1.000
_cell.length_c   1.000
_cell.angle_alpha   90.00
_cell.angle_beta   90.00
_cell.angle_gamma   90.00
#
_symmetry.space_group_name_H-M   'P 1'
#
loop_
_entity.id
_entity.type
_entity.pdbx_description
1 polymer ?
#
loop_
_entity_poly.entity_id
_entity_poly.type
_entity_poly.pdbx_seq_one_letter_code
_entity_poly.pdbx_strand_id
1 'polypeptide(L)'
;MSSQPTTPANLELTLRDLSERLGVQLGRVVDAAGGADLGPQRLAEAIGVDKVLASRVLKALRREDSIARLHHLPGPDPLRRFVRASRRRLELEDSLAQPALDVIEEFRSLLATEWGDRSALTSLLAAWSPEVREEFELRRKQAAWRAMSELLGSTADLDLSAVILKPATDPTRLDVTWVLGLLGLRRLRPGVPVKATTRRIVPENVARRPMGLNGKPLAGLAGGRMGGELDGFCQARPGHFVARRTGDLLQYTLSSDDYGPESAVDVLLAEVNQGEMPAAVKRGSGRRGWVYADAPIPSRKLILDVMVHRNVYPGSVPELMLYDTSVHGVADVNDRTRDVDRLDLVQAIRSLGPADGDLSIREFTPYPAMMAHVFEGLNQDAADFQVHRVEIDYPLHGMQVAVAFDADVH
;
A
#
# COMPACT_ATOMS: atom_id res chain seq x y z
N MET A 1 -4.68 41.90 23.29
CA MET A 1 -3.89 41.80 22.04
C MET A 1 -4.48 40.63 21.26
N SER A 2 -5.11 40.90 20.11
CA SER A 2 -5.68 39.83 19.28
C SER A 2 -4.53 39.12 18.57
N SER A 3 -4.24 37.87 18.91
CA SER A 3 -3.30 37.04 18.17
C SER A 3 -3.86 36.84 16.76
N GLN A 4 -3.13 37.31 15.75
CA GLN A 4 -3.48 36.99 14.37
C GLN A 4 -3.44 35.45 14.22
N PRO A 5 -4.40 34.84 13.51
CA PRO A 5 -4.38 33.41 13.28
C PRO A 5 -3.10 33.02 12.55
N THR A 6 -2.33 32.09 13.13
CA THR A 6 -1.11 31.55 12.54
C THR A 6 -1.46 30.88 11.21
N THR A 7 -0.90 31.38 10.10
CA THR A 7 -1.11 30.73 8.79
C THR A 7 -0.33 29.41 8.73
N PRO A 8 -0.80 28.40 7.98
CA PRO A 8 -0.12 27.10 7.86
C PRO A 8 1.35 27.23 7.40
N ALA A 9 1.64 28.18 6.51
CA ALA A 9 3.00 28.42 6.01
C ALA A 9 3.96 28.97 7.08
N ASN A 10 3.50 29.89 7.93
CA ASN A 10 4.33 30.45 9.01
C ASN A 10 4.67 29.37 10.04
N LEU A 11 3.75 28.45 10.24
CA LEU A 11 3.92 27.36 11.17
C LEU A 11 4.95 26.32 10.69
N GLU A 12 4.87 25.92 9.42
CA GLU A 12 5.86 24.98 8.86
C GLU A 12 7.27 25.55 9.04
N LEU A 13 7.46 26.83 8.70
CA LEU A 13 8.74 27.53 8.89
C LEU A 13 9.18 27.54 10.36
N THR A 14 8.26 27.82 11.29
CA THR A 14 8.53 27.80 12.74
C THR A 14 9.00 26.41 13.21
N LEU A 15 8.38 25.34 12.71
CA LEU A 15 8.74 23.96 13.08
C LEU A 15 10.08 23.53 12.46
N ARG A 16 10.37 23.98 11.23
CA ARG A 16 11.68 23.76 10.59
C ARG A 16 12.80 24.44 11.38
N ASP A 17 12.65 25.72 11.70
CA ASP A 17 13.59 26.47 12.53
C ASP A 17 13.80 25.82 13.90
N LEU A 18 12.71 25.46 14.59
CA LEU A 18 12.78 24.77 15.87
C LEU A 18 13.55 23.43 15.76
N SER A 19 13.28 22.65 14.71
CA SER A 19 13.96 21.37 14.47
C SER A 19 15.44 21.53 14.14
N GLU A 20 15.81 22.59 13.42
CA GLU A 20 17.21 22.95 13.15
C GLU A 20 17.93 23.33 14.43
N ARG A 21 17.34 24.21 15.25
CA ARG A 21 17.89 24.59 16.55
C ARG A 21 18.02 23.39 17.49
N LEU A 22 17.00 22.52 17.57
CA LEU A 22 17.07 21.26 18.32
C LEU A 22 18.21 20.36 17.80
N GLY A 23 18.33 20.21 16.48
CA GLY A 23 19.39 19.42 15.85
C GLY A 23 20.78 19.93 16.23
N VAL A 24 21.01 21.24 16.12
CA VAL A 24 22.30 21.87 16.46
C VAL A 24 22.63 21.68 17.94
N GLN A 25 21.70 21.99 18.85
CA GLN A 25 21.99 21.92 20.28
C GLN A 25 22.14 20.48 20.78
N LEU A 26 21.31 19.55 20.31
CA LEU A 26 21.45 18.13 20.66
C LEU A 26 22.70 17.51 20.03
N GLY A 27 23.09 17.93 18.82
CA GLY A 27 24.35 17.52 18.18
C GLY A 27 25.55 17.86 19.06
N ARG A 28 25.64 19.11 19.54
CA ARG A 28 26.72 19.54 20.47
C ARG A 28 26.78 18.71 21.75
N VAL A 29 25.62 18.36 22.32
CA VAL A 29 25.55 17.50 23.52
C VAL A 29 26.05 16.08 23.21
N VAL A 30 25.73 15.54 22.04
CA VAL A 30 26.21 14.22 21.59
C VAL A 30 27.70 14.24 21.26
N ASP A 31 28.20 15.31 20.66
CA ASP A 31 29.63 15.47 20.34
C ASP A 31 30.48 15.50 21.62
N ALA A 32 30.01 16.19 22.66
CA ALA A 32 30.65 16.18 23.97
C ALA A 32 30.65 14.79 24.64
N ALA A 33 29.74 13.90 24.24
CA ALA A 33 29.69 12.51 24.70
C ALA A 33 30.62 11.57 23.91
N GLY A 34 31.27 12.07 22.84
CA GLY A 34 32.15 11.32 21.94
C GLY A 34 31.61 11.15 20.51
N GLY A 35 30.57 11.90 20.12
CA GLY A 35 30.12 12.02 18.74
C GLY A 35 28.95 11.11 18.32
N ALA A 36 28.31 11.45 17.21
CA ALA A 36 27.17 10.71 16.65
C ALA A 36 27.55 9.31 16.07
N ASP A 37 28.85 9.05 15.92
CA ASP A 37 29.41 7.75 15.54
C ASP A 37 29.40 6.74 16.70
N LEU A 38 29.21 7.21 17.94
CA LEU A 38 28.91 6.34 19.05
C LEU A 38 27.57 5.63 18.78
N GLY A 39 27.62 4.31 18.61
CA GLY A 39 26.42 3.51 18.52
C GLY A 39 25.51 3.71 19.76
N PRO A 40 24.19 3.45 19.65
CA PRO A 40 23.22 3.77 20.70
C PRO A 40 23.57 3.23 22.09
N GLN A 41 24.17 2.04 22.15
CA GLN A 41 24.58 1.43 23.42
C GLN A 41 25.67 2.23 24.12
N ARG A 42 26.73 2.61 23.39
CA ARG A 42 27.86 3.36 23.96
C ARG A 42 27.43 4.76 24.37
N LEU A 43 26.58 5.42 23.58
CA LEU A 43 26.04 6.73 23.95
C LEU A 43 25.18 6.66 25.22
N ALA A 44 24.30 5.64 25.31
CA ALA A 44 23.48 5.40 26.49
C ALA A 44 24.34 5.14 27.74
N GLU A 45 25.35 4.29 27.60
CA GLU A 45 26.34 4.02 28.63
C GLU A 45 27.18 5.24 28.97
N ALA A 46 27.51 6.13 28.04
CA ALA A 46 28.31 7.33 28.28
C ALA A 46 27.52 8.47 28.93
N ILE A 47 26.20 8.51 28.76
CA ILE A 47 25.33 9.59 29.30
C ILE A 47 24.58 9.13 30.55
N GLY A 48 24.31 7.82 30.69
CA GLY A 48 23.50 7.27 31.79
C GLY A 48 22.00 7.35 31.50
N VAL A 49 21.60 7.06 30.26
CA VAL A 49 20.20 6.97 29.81
C VAL A 49 19.93 5.57 29.27
N ASP A 50 18.67 5.25 28.99
CA ASP A 50 18.34 3.99 28.33
C ASP A 50 18.76 4.00 26.83
N LYS A 51 19.08 2.81 26.32
CA LYS A 51 19.47 2.60 24.91
C LYS A 51 18.43 3.10 23.91
N VAL A 52 17.13 3.02 24.24
CA VAL A 52 16.05 3.40 23.33
C VAL A 52 16.03 4.92 23.13
N LEU A 53 16.18 5.69 24.21
CA LEU A 53 16.28 7.15 24.15
C LEU A 53 17.50 7.58 23.34
N ALA A 54 18.68 7.04 23.64
CA ALA A 54 19.91 7.33 22.89
C ALA A 54 19.76 6.99 21.40
N SER A 55 19.17 5.84 21.08
CA SER A 55 18.92 5.43 19.70
C SER A 55 17.99 6.39 18.96
N ARG A 56 16.95 6.92 19.61
CA ARG A 56 16.01 7.86 19.00
C ARG A 56 16.65 9.23 18.74
N VAL A 57 17.44 9.74 19.68
CA VAL A 57 18.19 11.00 19.50
C VAL A 57 19.17 10.87 18.33
N LEU A 58 19.98 9.81 18.29
CA LEU A 58 20.93 9.57 17.19
C LEU A 58 20.21 9.39 15.85
N LYS A 59 19.10 8.65 15.80
CA LYS A 59 18.31 8.49 14.57
C LYS A 59 17.79 9.84 14.07
N ALA A 60 17.32 10.70 14.97
CA ALA A 60 16.84 12.04 14.60
C ALA A 60 17.99 12.92 14.06
N LEU A 61 19.14 12.95 14.74
CA LEU A 61 20.29 13.76 14.34
C LEU A 61 20.87 13.37 12.98
N ARG A 62 20.71 12.11 12.56
CA ARG A 62 21.13 11.63 11.23
C ARG A 62 20.19 12.03 10.09
N ARG A 63 19.06 12.68 10.38
CA ARG A 63 18.13 13.14 9.35
C ARG A 63 18.54 14.51 8.83
N GLU A 64 18.61 14.61 7.50
CA GLU A 64 18.87 15.86 6.80
C GLU A 64 17.63 16.77 6.82
N ASP A 65 16.45 16.23 6.48
CA ASP A 65 15.20 16.98 6.51
C ASP A 65 14.77 17.33 7.95
N SER A 66 14.45 18.60 8.16
CA SER A 66 14.09 19.14 9.47
C SER A 66 12.75 18.60 9.97
N ILE A 67 11.78 18.33 9.09
CA ILE A 67 10.49 17.75 9.49
C ILE A 67 10.66 16.27 9.90
N ALA A 68 11.40 15.48 9.12
CA ALA A 68 11.74 14.09 9.44
C ALA A 68 12.55 13.99 10.74
N ARG A 69 13.51 14.91 10.97
CA ARG A 69 14.23 15.01 12.25
C ARG A 69 13.25 15.22 13.40
N LEU A 70 12.35 16.20 13.29
CA LEU A 70 11.39 16.52 14.35
C LEU A 70 10.44 15.34 14.62
N HIS A 71 10.07 14.57 13.60
CA HIS A 71 9.25 13.36 13.75
C HIS A 71 9.96 12.26 14.56
N HIS A 72 11.26 12.08 14.36
CA HIS A 72 12.04 11.07 15.09
C HIS A 72 12.51 11.53 16.48
N LEU A 73 12.54 12.83 16.74
CA LEU A 73 12.90 13.35 18.05
C LEU A 73 11.95 12.81 19.14
N PRO A 74 12.48 12.37 20.30
CA PRO A 74 11.68 12.13 21.48
C PRO A 74 10.87 13.36 21.91
N GLY A 75 9.85 13.15 22.73
CA GLY A 75 9.11 14.27 23.34
C GLY A 75 9.99 15.13 24.26
N PRO A 76 9.52 16.32 24.66
CA PRO A 76 10.30 17.26 25.46
C PRO A 76 10.84 16.68 26.78
N ASP A 77 10.05 15.89 27.51
CA ASP A 77 10.48 15.35 28.80
C ASP A 77 11.63 14.32 28.68
N PRO A 78 11.58 13.32 27.77
CA PRO A 78 12.74 12.49 27.44
C PRO A 78 13.97 13.30 27.01
N LEU A 79 13.82 14.33 26.16
CA LEU A 79 14.94 15.17 25.74
C LEU A 79 15.55 15.94 26.93
N ARG A 80 14.71 16.49 27.82
CA ARG A 80 15.16 17.17 29.04
C ARG A 80 15.95 16.22 29.95
N ARG A 81 15.48 14.97 30.10
CA ARG A 81 16.19 13.92 30.85
C ARG A 81 17.53 13.59 30.20
N PHE A 82 17.58 13.50 28.87
CA PHE A 82 18.81 13.27 28.11
C PHE A 82 19.84 14.36 28.40
N VAL A 83 19.51 15.64 28.19
CA VAL A 83 20.45 16.76 28.40
C VAL A 83 20.90 16.88 29.87
N ARG A 84 19.97 16.70 30.82
CA ARG A 84 20.30 16.73 32.27
C ARG A 84 21.19 15.55 32.70
N ALA A 85 21.02 14.38 32.09
CA ALA A 85 21.90 13.24 32.34
C ALA A 85 23.30 13.53 31.78
N SER A 86 23.39 14.03 30.53
CA SER A 86 24.66 14.40 29.92
C SER A 86 25.40 15.43 30.75
N ARG A 87 24.71 16.51 31.17
CA ARG A 87 25.29 17.55 32.03
C ARG A 87 25.88 16.97 33.32
N ARG A 88 25.16 16.08 34.01
CA ARG A 88 25.63 15.50 35.28
C ARG A 88 26.78 14.52 35.09
N ARG A 89 26.74 13.72 34.02
CA ARG A 89 27.62 12.55 33.88
C ARG A 89 28.87 12.82 33.05
N LEU A 90 28.83 13.85 32.21
CA LEU A 90 29.96 14.36 31.42
C LEU A 90 30.46 15.72 31.91
N GLU A 91 29.90 16.23 33.01
CA GLU A 91 30.25 17.54 33.59
C GLU A 91 30.17 18.69 32.57
N LEU A 92 29.15 18.65 31.69
CA LEU A 92 29.00 19.67 30.64
C LEU A 92 28.79 21.05 31.26
N GLU A 93 29.48 22.04 30.69
CA GLU A 93 29.29 23.45 31.05
C GLU A 93 27.84 23.92 30.79
N ASP A 94 27.40 24.90 31.56
CA ASP A 94 26.08 25.53 31.39
C ASP A 94 25.94 26.20 30.02
N SER A 95 27.05 26.65 29.43
CA SER A 95 27.15 27.19 28.08
C SER A 95 26.70 26.20 26.99
N LEU A 96 26.80 24.89 27.23
CA LEU A 96 26.37 23.83 26.32
C LEU A 96 25.00 23.27 26.69
N ALA A 97 24.75 23.05 27.98
CA ALA A 97 23.53 22.38 28.42
C ALA A 97 22.29 23.30 28.40
N GLN A 98 22.43 24.57 28.79
CA GLN A 98 21.29 25.49 28.93
C GLN A 98 20.61 25.81 27.59
N PRO A 99 21.34 26.12 26.49
CA PRO A 99 20.70 26.37 25.20
C PRO A 99 19.88 25.18 24.68
N ALA A 100 20.35 23.95 24.92
CA ALA A 100 19.58 22.75 24.56
C ALA A 100 18.28 22.65 25.37
N LEU A 101 18.34 22.93 26.68
CA LEU A 101 17.15 22.92 27.55
C LEU A 101 16.13 24.01 27.16
N ASP A 102 16.60 25.19 26.77
CA ASP A 102 15.74 26.30 26.37
C ASP A 102 14.96 25.97 25.09
N VAL A 103 15.63 25.43 24.06
CA VAL A 103 14.95 25.02 22.81
C VAL A 103 13.99 23.85 23.05
N ILE A 104 14.31 22.92 23.97
CA ILE A 104 13.38 21.86 24.39
C ILE A 104 12.12 22.44 25.07
N GLU A 105 12.28 23.52 25.82
CA GLU A 105 11.18 24.20 26.49
C GLU A 105 10.30 24.97 25.50
N GLU A 106 10.90 25.61 24.50
CA GLU A 106 10.16 26.16 23.35
C GLU A 106 9.35 25.08 22.64
N PHE A 107 9.96 23.91 22.39
CA PHE A 107 9.25 22.78 21.78
C PHE A 107 8.07 22.30 22.63
N ARG A 108 8.23 22.23 23.95
CA ARG A 108 7.14 21.89 24.87
C ARG A 108 6.02 22.93 24.83
N SER A 109 6.39 24.21 24.86
CA SER A 109 5.44 25.32 24.81
C SER A 109 4.62 25.25 23.53
N LEU A 110 5.28 25.10 22.38
CA LEU A 110 4.63 24.99 21.08
C LEU A 110 3.64 23.81 21.03
N LEU A 111 4.02 22.65 21.55
CA LEU A 111 3.12 21.49 21.64
C LEU A 111 1.89 21.79 22.50
N ALA A 112 2.08 22.43 23.65
CA ALA A 112 1.00 22.70 24.60
C ALA A 112 0.02 23.77 24.10
N THR A 113 0.49 24.79 23.39
CA THR A 113 -0.34 25.92 22.97
C THR A 113 -1.03 25.68 21.63
N GLU A 114 -0.35 25.05 20.67
CA GLU A 114 -0.84 24.99 19.28
C GLU A 114 -1.38 23.60 18.89
N TRP A 115 -0.86 22.51 19.46
CA TRP A 115 -1.07 21.14 18.93
C TRP A 115 -1.79 20.19 19.88
N GLY A 116 -1.85 20.52 21.17
CA GLY A 116 -2.33 19.64 22.21
C GLY A 116 -1.31 18.54 22.53
N ASP A 117 -1.17 17.55 21.63
CA ASP A 117 -0.31 16.39 21.87
C ASP A 117 0.62 16.02 20.70
N ARG A 118 1.48 15.03 20.96
CA ARG A 118 2.45 14.52 19.99
C ARG A 118 1.79 13.78 18.81
N SER A 119 0.60 13.21 19.02
CA SER A 119 -0.14 12.54 17.96
C SER A 119 -0.63 13.54 16.93
N ALA A 120 -1.20 14.66 17.38
CA ALA A 120 -1.62 15.76 16.51
C ALA A 120 -0.45 16.35 15.71
N LEU A 121 0.68 16.63 16.37
CA LEU A 121 1.89 17.07 15.66
C LEU A 121 2.33 16.05 14.60
N THR A 122 2.28 14.75 14.93
CA THR A 122 2.68 13.71 13.97
C THR A 122 1.81 13.71 12.71
N SER A 123 0.49 13.87 12.86
CA SER A 123 -0.44 13.97 11.73
C SER A 123 -0.14 15.19 10.86
N LEU A 124 0.23 16.32 11.47
CA LEU A 124 0.63 17.52 10.74
C LEU A 124 1.94 17.32 9.98
N LEU A 125 2.98 16.77 10.62
CA LEU A 125 4.28 16.53 9.98
C LEU A 125 4.15 15.57 8.79
N ALA A 126 3.22 14.60 8.86
CA ALA A 126 2.89 13.72 7.75
C ALA A 126 2.32 14.47 6.52
N ALA A 127 1.71 15.64 6.69
CA ALA A 127 1.25 16.46 5.56
C ALA A 127 2.42 17.16 4.82
N TRP A 128 3.59 17.29 5.45
CA TRP A 128 4.73 18.04 4.91
C TRP A 128 5.96 17.20 4.57
N SER A 129 6.02 15.95 5.02
CA SER A 129 7.14 15.05 4.76
C SER A 129 6.64 13.70 4.24
N PRO A 130 6.95 13.32 2.99
CA PRO A 130 6.57 12.03 2.43
C PRO A 130 7.05 10.84 3.25
N GLU A 131 8.29 10.86 3.77
CA GLU A 131 8.82 9.79 4.62
C GLU A 131 8.01 9.63 5.91
N VAL A 132 7.68 10.75 6.57
CA VAL A 132 6.85 10.73 7.79
C VAL A 132 5.44 10.24 7.48
N ARG A 133 4.90 10.62 6.32
CA ARG A 133 3.60 10.18 5.84
C ARG A 133 3.56 8.68 5.60
N GLU A 134 4.57 8.13 4.92
CA GLU A 134 4.70 6.69 4.68
C GLU A 134 4.74 5.90 5.99
N GLU A 135 5.58 6.29 6.95
CA GLU A 135 5.67 5.61 8.25
C GLU A 135 4.36 5.74 9.06
N PHE A 136 3.71 6.90 9.02
CA PHE A 136 2.44 7.15 9.66
C PHE A 136 1.33 6.27 9.09
N GLU A 137 1.14 6.31 7.76
CA GLU A 137 0.14 5.52 7.05
C GLU A 137 0.38 4.02 7.28
N LEU A 138 1.62 3.53 7.14
CA LEU A 138 1.95 2.12 7.34
C LEU A 138 1.51 1.59 8.71
N ARG A 139 1.82 2.32 9.79
CA ARG A 139 1.43 1.90 11.15
C ARG A 139 -0.08 1.90 11.35
N ARG A 140 -0.79 2.88 10.80
CA ARG A 140 -2.26 2.98 10.91
C ARG A 140 -2.96 1.91 10.08
N LYS A 141 -2.49 1.68 8.85
CA LYS A 141 -2.92 0.59 7.98
C LYS A 141 -2.70 -0.78 8.64
N GLN A 142 -1.54 -1.00 9.26
CA GLN A 142 -1.28 -2.24 10.01
C GLN A 142 -2.25 -2.42 11.19
N ALA A 143 -2.55 -1.35 11.94
CA ALA A 143 -3.54 -1.41 13.02
C ALA A 143 -4.96 -1.69 12.51
N ALA A 144 -5.36 -1.03 11.42
CA ALA A 144 -6.64 -1.26 10.75
C ALA A 144 -6.75 -2.70 10.23
N TRP A 145 -5.69 -3.22 9.61
CA TRP A 145 -5.62 -4.62 9.16
C TRP A 145 -5.86 -5.61 10.29
N ARG A 146 -5.23 -5.43 11.46
CA ARG A 146 -5.46 -6.31 12.63
C ARG A 146 -6.91 -6.25 13.08
N ALA A 147 -7.44 -5.04 13.29
CA ALA A 147 -8.81 -4.84 13.74
C ALA A 147 -9.82 -5.44 12.75
N MET A 148 -9.67 -5.17 11.45
CA MET A 148 -10.56 -5.71 10.43
C MET A 148 -10.45 -7.22 10.27
N SER A 149 -9.23 -7.78 10.39
CA SER A 149 -9.03 -9.24 10.37
C SER A 149 -9.81 -9.91 11.51
N GLU A 150 -9.71 -9.37 12.73
CA GLU A 150 -10.42 -9.88 13.90
C GLU A 150 -11.93 -9.72 13.78
N LEU A 151 -12.40 -8.55 13.32
CA LEU A 151 -13.82 -8.26 13.15
C LEU A 151 -14.46 -9.15 12.07
N LEU A 152 -13.84 -9.26 10.90
CA LEU A 152 -14.34 -10.08 9.79
C LEU A 152 -14.05 -11.58 9.97
N GLY A 153 -13.08 -11.93 10.82
CA GLY A 153 -12.70 -13.30 11.13
C GLY A 153 -11.96 -14.02 9.98
N SER A 154 -11.38 -13.27 9.05
CA SER A 154 -10.54 -13.80 7.96
C SER A 154 -9.38 -12.86 7.66
N THR A 155 -8.31 -13.41 7.11
CA THR A 155 -7.10 -12.65 6.74
C THR A 155 -6.32 -13.38 5.64
N ALA A 156 -5.52 -12.65 4.87
CA ALA A 156 -4.57 -13.19 3.89
C ALA A 156 -3.17 -12.61 4.09
N ASP A 157 -2.13 -13.35 3.68
CA ASP A 157 -0.77 -12.83 3.65
C ASP A 157 -0.54 -11.96 2.41
N LEU A 158 -1.03 -12.38 1.24
CA LEU A 158 -0.95 -11.63 -0.01
C LEU A 158 -2.29 -11.65 -0.75
N ASP A 159 -2.74 -10.47 -1.16
CA ASP A 159 -3.80 -10.25 -2.15
C ASP A 159 -3.14 -9.88 -3.48
N LEU A 160 -3.14 -10.82 -4.42
CA LEU A 160 -2.45 -10.70 -5.70
C LEU A 160 -3.48 -10.53 -6.81
N SER A 161 -3.34 -9.48 -7.59
CA SER A 161 -4.06 -9.28 -8.84
C SER A 161 -3.06 -8.99 -9.93
N ALA A 162 -3.11 -9.74 -11.03
CA ALA A 162 -2.45 -9.38 -12.26
C ALA A 162 -3.47 -9.31 -13.38
N VAL A 163 -3.32 -8.35 -14.27
CA VAL A 163 -4.20 -8.19 -15.43
C VAL A 163 -3.37 -8.03 -16.69
N ILE A 164 -3.69 -8.84 -17.68
CA ILE A 164 -3.06 -8.82 -19.00
C ILE A 164 -4.07 -8.24 -19.99
N LEU A 165 -3.69 -7.12 -20.60
CA LEU A 165 -4.48 -6.41 -21.60
C LEU A 165 -3.84 -6.58 -22.97
N LYS A 166 -4.59 -7.12 -23.93
CA LYS A 166 -4.13 -7.25 -25.32
C LYS A 166 -5.26 -6.89 -26.30
N PRO A 167 -4.93 -6.55 -27.56
CA PRO A 167 -5.94 -6.41 -28.60
C PRO A 167 -6.72 -7.72 -28.77
N ALA A 168 -8.04 -7.63 -28.88
CA ALA A 168 -8.87 -8.77 -29.23
C ALA A 168 -8.81 -9.04 -30.75
N THR A 169 -9.43 -10.13 -31.20
CA THR A 169 -9.64 -10.38 -32.65
C THR A 169 -10.49 -9.28 -33.30
N ASP A 170 -11.46 -8.73 -32.57
CA ASP A 170 -12.16 -7.51 -32.96
C ASP A 170 -11.28 -6.30 -32.59
N PRO A 171 -10.82 -5.50 -33.56
CA PRO A 171 -9.91 -4.37 -33.30
C PRO A 171 -10.53 -3.26 -32.45
N THR A 172 -11.86 -3.26 -32.27
CA THR A 172 -12.56 -2.30 -31.41
C THR A 172 -12.60 -2.74 -29.94
N ARG A 173 -12.06 -3.92 -29.61
CA ARG A 173 -12.15 -4.55 -28.29
C ARG A 173 -10.77 -4.99 -27.78
N LEU A 174 -10.67 -5.17 -26.48
CA LEU A 174 -9.51 -5.74 -25.78
C LEU A 174 -9.91 -7.04 -25.11
N ASP A 175 -9.01 -8.01 -25.17
CA ASP A 175 -9.07 -9.18 -24.31
C ASP A 175 -8.45 -8.83 -22.95
N VAL A 176 -9.06 -9.35 -21.89
CA VAL A 176 -8.65 -9.11 -20.50
C VAL A 176 -8.46 -10.47 -19.82
N THR A 177 -7.24 -10.76 -19.39
CA THR A 177 -6.98 -11.92 -18.54
C THR A 177 -6.65 -11.48 -17.13
N TRP A 178 -7.42 -11.94 -16.16
CA TRP A 178 -7.15 -11.73 -14.74
C TRP A 178 -6.44 -12.94 -14.15
N VAL A 179 -5.36 -12.71 -13.42
CA VAL A 179 -4.77 -13.69 -12.50
C VAL A 179 -5.02 -13.19 -11.08
N LEU A 180 -5.81 -13.93 -10.31
CA LEU A 180 -6.20 -13.56 -8.95
C LEU A 180 -5.59 -14.54 -7.96
N GLY A 181 -5.07 -14.01 -6.87
CA GLY A 181 -4.39 -14.75 -5.83
C GLY A 181 -4.77 -14.30 -4.44
N LEU A 182 -5.18 -15.24 -3.58
CA LEU A 182 -5.30 -15.02 -2.14
C LEU A 182 -4.40 -16.03 -1.44
N LEU A 183 -3.19 -15.60 -1.05
CA LEU A 183 -2.19 -16.48 -0.46
C LEU A 183 -2.18 -16.37 1.06
N GLY A 184 -1.94 -17.50 1.72
CA GLY A 184 -1.98 -17.60 3.18
C GLY A 184 -3.36 -17.25 3.75
N LEU A 185 -4.42 -17.47 2.97
CA LEU A 185 -5.78 -17.17 3.34
C LEU A 185 -6.22 -18.05 4.50
N ARG A 186 -6.72 -17.44 5.58
CA ARG A 186 -7.09 -18.12 6.82
C ARG A 186 -8.41 -17.62 7.36
N ARG A 187 -9.15 -18.52 8.01
CA ARG A 187 -10.20 -18.17 8.97
C ARG A 187 -9.60 -18.03 10.36
N LEU A 188 -9.97 -16.97 11.03
CA LEU A 188 -9.57 -16.71 12.42
C LEU A 188 -10.59 -17.25 13.42
N ARG A 189 -11.82 -17.55 12.98
CA ARG A 189 -12.86 -18.18 13.80
C ARG A 189 -13.78 -19.08 12.96
N PRO A 190 -14.45 -20.08 13.57
CA PRO A 190 -15.37 -20.97 12.87
C PRO A 190 -16.54 -20.22 12.22
N GLY A 191 -17.07 -20.80 11.13
CA GLY A 191 -18.32 -20.34 10.49
C GLY A 191 -18.23 -19.02 9.70
N VAL A 192 -17.05 -18.42 9.57
CA VAL A 192 -16.86 -17.20 8.78
C VAL A 192 -16.90 -17.55 7.28
N PRO A 193 -17.84 -16.96 6.50
CA PRO A 193 -17.81 -17.12 5.06
C PRO A 193 -16.68 -16.28 4.47
N VAL A 194 -15.77 -16.92 3.74
CA VAL A 194 -14.73 -16.22 2.98
C VAL A 194 -15.15 -16.17 1.52
N LYS A 195 -15.23 -14.96 0.99
CA LYS A 195 -15.76 -14.71 -0.35
C LYS A 195 -14.74 -13.94 -1.18
N ALA A 196 -14.64 -14.29 -2.45
CA ALA A 196 -13.97 -13.51 -3.48
C ALA A 196 -14.95 -13.29 -4.63
N THR A 197 -14.76 -12.23 -5.42
CA THR A 197 -15.67 -11.93 -6.53
C THR A 197 -14.92 -11.44 -7.75
N THR A 198 -15.33 -11.90 -8.95
CA THR A 198 -15.01 -11.22 -10.21
C THR A 198 -16.28 -10.61 -10.78
N ARG A 199 -16.17 -9.42 -11.35
CA ARG A 199 -17.30 -8.71 -11.98
C ARG A 199 -16.82 -7.85 -13.13
N ARG A 200 -17.70 -7.67 -14.11
CA ARG A 200 -17.60 -6.59 -15.09
C ARG A 200 -18.25 -5.34 -14.51
N ILE A 201 -17.60 -4.18 -14.63
CA ILE A 201 -18.17 -2.91 -14.16
C ILE A 201 -19.02 -2.27 -15.23
N VAL A 202 -18.51 -2.22 -16.47
CA VAL A 202 -19.20 -1.56 -17.57
C VAL A 202 -20.36 -2.47 -17.99
N PRO A 203 -21.62 -2.02 -17.84
CA PRO A 203 -22.76 -2.81 -18.30
C PRO A 203 -22.65 -2.99 -19.81
N GLU A 204 -22.70 -4.23 -20.27
CA GLU A 204 -22.80 -4.53 -21.69
C GLU A 204 -24.04 -5.36 -21.96
N ASN A 205 -24.56 -5.24 -23.18
CA ASN A 205 -25.69 -6.04 -23.64
C ASN A 205 -25.33 -7.52 -23.87
N VAL A 206 -24.05 -7.89 -23.74
CA VAL A 206 -23.56 -9.26 -23.94
C VAL A 206 -23.15 -9.86 -22.60
N ALA A 207 -23.82 -10.97 -22.24
CA ALA A 207 -23.52 -11.70 -21.02
C ALA A 207 -22.04 -12.12 -20.96
N ARG A 208 -21.38 -11.82 -19.84
CA ARG A 208 -19.99 -12.22 -19.57
C ARG A 208 -19.83 -13.75 -19.61
N ARG A 209 -18.74 -14.23 -20.21
CA ARG A 209 -18.42 -15.67 -20.34
C ARG A 209 -16.95 -15.91 -19.97
N PRO A 210 -16.61 -15.92 -18.68
CA PRO A 210 -15.23 -16.12 -18.25
C PRO A 210 -14.76 -17.55 -18.54
N MET A 211 -13.54 -17.66 -19.05
CA MET A 211 -12.90 -18.92 -19.45
C MET A 211 -11.62 -19.16 -18.62
N GLY A 212 -11.24 -20.42 -18.42
CA GLY A 212 -9.90 -20.76 -17.93
C GLY A 212 -8.84 -20.64 -19.03
N LEU A 213 -7.56 -20.87 -18.70
CA LEU A 213 -6.46 -20.86 -19.68
C LEU A 213 -6.64 -21.97 -20.72
N ASN A 214 -7.25 -23.09 -20.35
CA ASN A 214 -7.60 -24.18 -21.28
C ASN A 214 -8.79 -23.89 -22.19
N GLY A 215 -9.37 -22.69 -22.15
CA GLY A 215 -10.52 -22.32 -22.97
C GLY A 215 -11.83 -23.01 -22.59
N LYS A 216 -11.97 -23.53 -21.35
CA LYS A 216 -13.24 -24.04 -20.82
C LYS A 216 -13.95 -22.98 -19.97
N PRO A 217 -15.29 -22.90 -19.98
CA PRO A 217 -16.02 -21.95 -19.14
C PRO A 217 -15.82 -22.20 -17.64
N LEU A 218 -15.54 -21.14 -16.86
CA LEU A 218 -15.42 -21.26 -15.40
C LEU A 218 -16.76 -21.58 -14.71
N ALA A 219 -17.88 -21.10 -15.26
CA ALA A 219 -19.22 -21.27 -14.70
C ALA A 219 -19.73 -22.73 -14.73
N GLY A 220 -19.09 -23.62 -15.48
CA GLY A 220 -19.43 -25.05 -15.56
C GLY A 220 -18.87 -25.91 -14.43
N LEU A 221 -18.04 -25.34 -13.54
CA LEU A 221 -17.40 -26.05 -12.43
C LEU A 221 -18.34 -26.20 -11.22
N ALA A 222 -19.58 -26.67 -11.44
CA ALA A 222 -20.47 -27.02 -10.33
C ALA A 222 -19.83 -28.13 -9.49
N GLY A 223 -19.30 -27.77 -8.32
CA GLY A 223 -18.54 -28.68 -7.44
C GLY A 223 -17.10 -28.94 -7.85
N GLY A 224 -16.58 -28.27 -8.88
CA GLY A 224 -15.20 -28.40 -9.34
C GLY A 224 -14.23 -27.49 -8.58
N ARG A 225 -12.98 -27.92 -8.43
CA ARG A 225 -11.89 -27.05 -7.96
C ARG A 225 -11.74 -25.88 -8.91
N MET A 226 -12.02 -24.68 -8.42
CA MET A 226 -11.54 -23.42 -8.99
C MET A 226 -10.02 -23.43 -9.06
N GLY A 227 -9.45 -22.96 -10.17
CA GLY A 227 -8.02 -22.65 -10.20
C GLY A 227 -7.07 -23.83 -10.40
N GLY A 228 -7.56 -25.03 -10.72
CA GLY A 228 -6.73 -26.23 -10.84
C GLY A 228 -5.54 -26.11 -11.82
N GLU A 229 -5.58 -25.16 -12.76
CA GLU A 229 -4.46 -24.86 -13.66
C GLU A 229 -3.27 -24.20 -12.94
N LEU A 230 -3.53 -23.45 -11.86
CA LEU A 230 -2.51 -22.73 -11.10
C LEU A 230 -2.22 -23.36 -9.71
N ASP A 231 -2.91 -24.43 -9.33
CA ASP A 231 -2.71 -25.14 -8.05
C ASP A 231 -1.24 -25.53 -7.80
N GLY A 232 -0.48 -25.82 -8.86
CA GLY A 232 0.94 -26.17 -8.78
C GLY A 232 1.86 -25.05 -8.32
N PHE A 233 1.39 -23.79 -8.32
CA PHE A 233 2.15 -22.63 -7.86
C PHE A 233 1.82 -22.23 -6.42
N CYS A 234 0.82 -22.85 -5.78
CA CYS A 234 0.48 -22.60 -4.38
C CYS A 234 1.65 -22.96 -3.45
N GLN A 235 1.92 -22.11 -2.47
CA GLN A 235 2.91 -22.34 -1.41
C GLN A 235 2.28 -23.01 -0.18
N ALA A 236 0.97 -22.83 0.03
CA ALA A 236 0.13 -23.57 0.96
C ALA A 236 -0.76 -24.59 0.23
N ARG A 237 -1.61 -25.30 0.97
CA ARG A 237 -2.60 -26.21 0.39
C ARG A 237 -3.57 -25.41 -0.52
N PRO A 238 -3.83 -25.86 -1.77
CA PRO A 238 -4.84 -25.21 -2.61
C PRO A 238 -6.22 -25.16 -1.95
N GLY A 239 -6.82 -23.97 -1.94
CA GLY A 239 -8.15 -23.71 -1.43
C GLY A 239 -9.23 -24.19 -2.40
N HIS A 240 -10.33 -24.69 -1.86
CA HIS A 240 -11.47 -25.12 -2.66
C HIS A 240 -12.57 -24.06 -2.61
N PHE A 241 -12.96 -23.51 -3.75
CA PHE A 241 -14.04 -22.52 -3.83
C PHE A 241 -15.25 -23.07 -4.58
N VAL A 242 -16.44 -22.73 -4.09
CA VAL A 242 -17.70 -22.92 -4.81
C VAL A 242 -18.05 -21.61 -5.51
N ALA A 243 -18.13 -21.66 -6.83
CA ALA A 243 -18.55 -20.53 -7.66
C ALA A 243 -20.09 -20.46 -7.72
N ARG A 244 -20.64 -19.26 -7.59
CA ARG A 244 -22.05 -18.93 -7.79
C ARG A 244 -22.14 -17.70 -8.69
N ARG A 245 -22.89 -17.82 -9.79
CA ARG A 245 -23.12 -16.72 -10.71
C ARG A 245 -24.43 -16.00 -10.35
N THR A 246 -24.36 -14.68 -10.25
CA THR A 246 -25.53 -13.79 -10.07
C THR A 246 -25.42 -12.64 -11.06
N GLY A 247 -26.02 -12.78 -12.24
CA GLY A 247 -25.86 -11.81 -13.33
C GLY A 247 -24.43 -11.78 -13.87
N ASP A 248 -23.80 -10.61 -13.82
CA ASP A 248 -22.39 -10.38 -14.20
C ASP A 248 -21.40 -10.55 -13.03
N LEU A 249 -21.93 -10.81 -11.82
CA LEU A 249 -21.12 -11.14 -10.65
C LEU A 249 -20.87 -12.64 -10.59
N LEU A 250 -19.60 -13.02 -10.49
CA LEU A 250 -19.20 -14.37 -10.13
C LEU A 250 -18.64 -14.33 -8.70
N GLN A 251 -19.35 -14.97 -7.77
CA GLN A 251 -18.98 -15.05 -6.37
C GLN A 251 -18.38 -16.41 -6.06
N TYR A 252 -17.22 -16.41 -5.46
CA TYR A 252 -16.50 -17.59 -5.01
C TYR A 252 -16.58 -17.66 -3.49
N THR A 253 -16.95 -18.81 -2.91
CA THR A 253 -16.94 -19.03 -1.46
C THR A 253 -16.03 -20.20 -1.10
N LEU A 254 -15.10 -19.99 -0.16
CA LEU A 254 -14.20 -21.05 0.35
C LEU A 254 -15.02 -22.16 1.02
N SER A 255 -14.84 -23.41 0.60
CA SER A 255 -15.72 -24.53 0.96
C SER A 255 -15.33 -25.30 2.20
N SER A 256 -14.04 -25.34 2.57
CA SER A 256 -13.59 -25.94 3.83
C SER A 256 -14.10 -25.10 5.00
N ASP A 257 -14.33 -25.68 6.18
CA ASP A 257 -14.64 -24.96 7.43
C ASP A 257 -13.44 -24.91 8.40
N ASP A 258 -12.25 -25.31 7.94
CA ASP A 258 -11.02 -25.27 8.74
C ASP A 258 -10.71 -23.83 9.20
N TYR A 259 -10.16 -23.69 10.41
CA TYR A 259 -9.77 -22.42 11.01
C TYR A 259 -8.47 -22.55 11.83
N GLY A 260 -7.79 -21.42 12.07
CA GLY A 260 -6.54 -21.35 12.83
C GLY A 260 -5.28 -21.27 11.97
N PRO A 261 -4.09 -21.24 12.59
CA PRO A 261 -2.83 -21.00 11.87
C PRO A 261 -2.52 -22.05 10.79
N GLU A 262 -2.89 -23.31 11.02
CA GLU A 262 -2.66 -24.43 10.10
C GLU A 262 -3.71 -24.54 8.99
N SER A 263 -4.80 -23.76 9.07
CA SER A 263 -5.86 -23.78 8.06
C SER A 263 -5.54 -22.92 6.84
N ALA A 264 -4.30 -22.44 6.71
CA ALA A 264 -3.90 -21.58 5.61
C ALA A 264 -4.07 -22.31 4.27
N VAL A 265 -4.71 -21.62 3.34
CA VAL A 265 -4.86 -22.08 1.96
C VAL A 265 -4.44 -21.00 0.99
N ASP A 266 -4.01 -21.42 -0.19
CA ASP A 266 -3.73 -20.53 -1.30
C ASP A 266 -4.80 -20.70 -2.36
N VAL A 267 -5.22 -19.60 -2.96
CA VAL A 267 -6.22 -19.58 -4.01
C VAL A 267 -5.58 -18.86 -5.18
N LEU A 268 -5.45 -19.54 -6.31
CA LEU A 268 -4.94 -18.97 -7.55
C LEU A 268 -5.94 -19.25 -8.66
N LEU A 269 -6.28 -18.24 -9.45
CA LEU A 269 -7.22 -18.35 -10.57
C LEU A 269 -6.69 -17.54 -11.74
N ALA A 270 -6.76 -18.10 -12.94
CA ALA A 270 -6.69 -17.34 -14.18
C ALA A 270 -8.06 -17.30 -14.85
N GLU A 271 -8.49 -16.11 -15.26
CA GLU A 271 -9.78 -15.85 -15.87
C GLU A 271 -9.60 -15.04 -17.16
N VAL A 272 -9.83 -15.69 -18.29
CA VAL A 272 -9.71 -15.13 -19.64
C VAL A 272 -11.08 -14.62 -20.09
N ASN A 273 -11.17 -13.32 -20.42
CA ASN A 273 -12.36 -12.68 -20.94
C ASN A 273 -12.05 -12.06 -22.33
N GLN A 274 -12.66 -12.61 -23.37
CA GLN A 274 -12.45 -12.16 -24.75
C GLN A 274 -13.35 -10.96 -25.10
N GLY A 275 -12.79 -9.94 -25.73
CA GLY A 275 -13.51 -8.74 -26.16
C GLY A 275 -14.24 -8.02 -25.02
N GLU A 276 -13.64 -7.99 -23.83
CA GLU A 276 -14.24 -7.54 -22.56
C GLU A 276 -14.33 -6.02 -22.46
N MET A 277 -13.34 -5.30 -23.00
CA MET A 277 -13.24 -3.84 -22.90
C MET A 277 -13.21 -3.20 -24.28
N PRO A 278 -13.70 -1.96 -24.46
CA PRO A 278 -13.47 -1.20 -25.69
C PRO A 278 -11.98 -0.84 -25.80
N ALA A 279 -11.40 -1.01 -27.00
CA ALA A 279 -10.00 -0.67 -27.28
C ALA A 279 -9.77 0.85 -27.40
N ALA A 280 -10.77 1.57 -27.91
CA ALA A 280 -10.74 3.01 -28.10
C ALA A 280 -11.94 3.68 -27.44
N VAL A 281 -11.77 4.94 -27.08
CA VAL A 281 -12.84 5.80 -26.59
C VAL A 281 -13.15 6.87 -27.61
N LYS A 282 -14.41 7.33 -27.64
CA LYS A 282 -14.81 8.43 -28.50
C LYS A 282 -13.93 9.66 -28.25
N ARG A 283 -13.41 10.27 -29.32
CA ARG A 283 -12.67 11.54 -29.26
C ARG A 283 -13.38 12.59 -28.42
N GLY A 284 -12.62 13.20 -27.50
CA GLY A 284 -13.11 14.28 -26.62
C GLY A 284 -14.02 13.81 -25.49
N SER A 285 -14.25 12.50 -25.33
CA SER A 285 -15.05 11.98 -24.20
C SER A 285 -14.34 12.11 -22.85
N GLY A 286 -13.00 12.27 -22.86
CA GLY A 286 -12.19 12.25 -21.65
C GLY A 286 -12.20 10.89 -20.92
N ARG A 287 -12.75 9.84 -21.54
CA ARG A 287 -12.78 8.51 -20.96
C ARG A 287 -11.39 7.88 -21.01
N ARG A 288 -11.07 7.09 -20.00
CA ARG A 288 -9.81 6.41 -19.79
C ARG A 288 -10.05 4.90 -19.78
N GLY A 289 -9.10 4.15 -20.33
CA GLY A 289 -9.03 2.71 -20.15
C GLY A 289 -8.53 2.42 -18.75
N TRP A 290 -9.11 1.47 -18.04
CA TRP A 290 -8.70 1.23 -16.66
C TRP A 290 -9.03 -0.18 -16.19
N VAL A 291 -8.29 -0.60 -15.19
CA VAL A 291 -8.39 -1.88 -14.49
C VAL A 291 -8.21 -1.64 -13.00
N TYR A 292 -8.68 -2.55 -12.16
CA TYR A 292 -8.57 -2.38 -10.71
C TYR A 292 -8.52 -3.70 -9.96
N ALA A 293 -7.94 -3.66 -8.77
CA ALA A 293 -8.12 -4.64 -7.72
C ALA A 293 -8.93 -4.02 -6.57
N ASP A 294 -9.83 -4.77 -5.96
CA ASP A 294 -10.39 -4.41 -4.66
C ASP A 294 -9.64 -5.11 -3.53
N ALA A 295 -9.75 -4.61 -2.30
CA ALA A 295 -9.23 -5.25 -1.10
C ALA A 295 -10.39 -5.79 -0.23
N PRO A 296 -11.09 -6.85 -0.68
CA PRO A 296 -12.26 -7.38 0.01
C PRO A 296 -11.89 -8.17 1.27
N ILE A 297 -10.67 -8.69 1.35
CA ILE A 297 -10.15 -9.46 2.48
C ILE A 297 -9.02 -8.67 3.13
N PRO A 298 -9.01 -8.49 4.46
CA PRO A 298 -7.87 -7.89 5.14
C PRO A 298 -6.58 -8.67 4.85
N SER A 299 -5.68 -8.08 4.05
CA SER A 299 -4.42 -8.70 3.65
C SER A 299 -3.23 -7.92 4.21
N ARG A 300 -2.08 -8.58 4.37
CA ARG A 300 -0.84 -7.89 4.77
C ARG A 300 -0.21 -7.11 3.62
N LYS A 301 -0.45 -7.55 2.39
CA LYS A 301 0.07 -6.91 1.19
C LYS A 301 -0.93 -7.09 0.05
N LEU A 302 -1.09 -6.05 -0.77
CA LEU A 302 -1.73 -6.12 -2.08
C LEU A 302 -0.70 -5.85 -3.17
N ILE A 303 -0.73 -6.65 -4.22
CA ILE A 303 0.03 -6.42 -5.44
C ILE A 303 -0.95 -6.38 -6.61
N LEU A 304 -0.91 -5.28 -7.36
CA LEU A 304 -1.60 -5.15 -8.64
C LEU A 304 -0.56 -4.98 -9.76
N ASP A 305 -0.41 -6.00 -10.59
CA ASP A 305 0.39 -5.95 -11.81
C ASP A 305 -0.51 -5.73 -13.02
N VAL A 306 -0.25 -4.68 -13.78
CA VAL A 306 -0.95 -4.35 -15.02
C VAL A 306 0.02 -4.53 -16.17
N MET A 307 -0.22 -5.57 -16.98
CA MET A 307 0.60 -5.99 -18.11
C MET A 307 -0.10 -5.56 -19.39
N VAL A 308 0.43 -4.53 -20.04
CA VAL A 308 -0.21 -3.89 -21.19
C VAL A 308 0.58 -4.22 -22.45
N HIS A 309 -0.07 -4.86 -23.43
CA HIS A 309 0.55 -5.12 -24.72
C HIS A 309 0.97 -3.81 -25.39
N ARG A 310 2.12 -3.76 -26.07
CA ARG A 310 2.67 -2.55 -26.72
C ARG A 310 1.74 -1.79 -27.68
N ASN A 311 0.72 -2.47 -28.20
CA ASN A 311 -0.31 -1.90 -29.09
C ASN A 311 -1.56 -1.40 -28.35
N VAL A 312 -1.58 -1.45 -27.01
CA VAL A 312 -2.69 -1.02 -26.18
C VAL A 312 -2.23 0.22 -25.40
N TYR A 313 -2.91 1.34 -25.59
CA TYR A 313 -2.58 2.64 -24.99
C TYR A 313 -1.14 3.14 -25.28
N PRO A 314 -0.70 3.17 -26.56
CA PRO A 314 0.65 3.55 -26.93
C PRO A 314 1.02 4.95 -26.41
N GLY A 315 2.14 5.04 -25.69
CA GLY A 315 2.64 6.30 -25.12
C GLY A 315 1.87 6.85 -23.92
N SER A 316 0.84 6.13 -23.44
CA SER A 316 0.10 6.52 -22.24
C SER A 316 0.94 6.32 -20.98
N VAL A 317 0.87 7.28 -20.05
CA VAL A 317 1.46 7.16 -18.72
C VAL A 317 0.35 6.77 -17.75
N PRO A 318 0.44 5.59 -17.08
CA PRO A 318 -0.63 5.16 -16.19
C PRO A 318 -0.75 6.05 -14.95
N GLU A 319 -1.97 6.33 -14.53
CA GLU A 319 -2.30 7.04 -13.29
C GLU A 319 -2.86 6.07 -12.26
N LEU A 320 -2.42 6.21 -11.01
CA LEU A 320 -2.98 5.50 -9.86
C LEU A 320 -4.15 6.27 -9.28
N MET A 321 -5.28 5.59 -9.11
CA MET A 321 -6.47 6.15 -8.48
C MET A 321 -6.94 5.19 -7.39
N LEU A 322 -6.96 5.68 -6.15
CA LEU A 322 -7.40 4.90 -4.99
C LEU A 322 -8.77 5.42 -4.55
N TYR A 323 -9.71 4.53 -4.28
CA TYR A 323 -11.06 4.89 -3.87
C TYR A 323 -11.50 4.15 -2.62
N ASP A 324 -12.29 4.82 -1.77
CA ASP A 324 -13.11 4.18 -0.75
C ASP A 324 -14.39 3.64 -1.40
N THR A 325 -14.60 2.32 -1.31
CA THR A 325 -15.79 1.65 -1.87
C THR A 325 -16.83 1.28 -0.83
N SER A 326 -16.64 1.70 0.43
CA SER A 326 -17.52 1.34 1.54
C SER A 326 -18.95 1.87 1.39
N VAL A 327 -19.13 3.03 0.76
CA VAL A 327 -20.45 3.69 0.62
C VAL A 327 -21.08 3.39 -0.75
N HIS A 328 -20.38 3.72 -1.83
CA HIS A 328 -20.93 3.69 -3.19
C HIS A 328 -20.49 2.47 -4.01
N GLY A 329 -19.83 1.49 -3.37
CA GLY A 329 -19.24 0.36 -4.06
C GLY A 329 -18.09 0.78 -4.99
N VAL A 330 -17.76 -0.07 -5.95
CA VAL A 330 -16.67 0.17 -6.90
C VAL A 330 -16.91 1.42 -7.74
N ALA A 331 -15.89 2.25 -7.87
CA ALA A 331 -15.88 3.51 -8.59
C ALA A 331 -15.49 3.30 -10.06
N ASP A 332 -16.25 3.87 -10.99
CA ASP A 332 -15.77 4.09 -12.37
C ASP A 332 -14.85 5.31 -12.37
N VAL A 333 -13.59 5.14 -12.80
CA VAL A 333 -12.62 6.25 -12.87
C VAL A 333 -13.07 7.38 -13.80
N ASN A 334 -14.02 7.11 -14.68
CA ASN A 334 -14.59 8.08 -15.61
C ASN A 334 -15.79 8.85 -15.03
N ASP A 335 -16.31 8.43 -13.87
CA ASP A 335 -17.39 9.11 -13.18
C ASP A 335 -16.84 10.09 -12.16
N ARG A 336 -16.81 11.38 -12.52
CA ARG A 336 -16.30 12.45 -11.65
C ARG A 336 -17.09 12.63 -10.37
N THR A 337 -18.32 12.12 -10.28
CA THR A 337 -19.04 12.14 -9.00
C THR A 337 -18.37 11.24 -7.96
N ARG A 338 -17.53 10.29 -8.40
CA ARG A 338 -16.70 9.44 -7.54
C ARG A 338 -15.40 10.09 -7.10
N ASP A 339 -15.08 11.31 -7.55
CA ASP A 339 -13.88 12.03 -7.09
C ASP A 339 -13.91 12.27 -5.56
N VAL A 340 -15.11 12.35 -4.96
CA VAL A 340 -15.29 12.50 -3.50
C VAL A 340 -14.86 11.26 -2.70
N ASP A 341 -14.81 10.10 -3.35
CA ASP A 341 -14.38 8.84 -2.72
C ASP A 341 -12.87 8.62 -2.86
N ARG A 342 -12.11 9.53 -3.51
CA ARG A 342 -10.67 9.35 -3.71
C ARG A 342 -9.93 9.36 -2.37
N LEU A 343 -9.07 8.37 -2.20
CA LEU A 343 -8.15 8.26 -1.08
C LEU A 343 -6.82 8.90 -1.46
N ASP A 344 -6.36 9.83 -0.63
CA ASP A 344 -5.01 10.38 -0.71
C ASP A 344 -4.08 9.51 0.13
N LEU A 345 -3.35 8.58 -0.50
CA LEU A 345 -2.34 7.70 0.12
C LEU A 345 -1.03 7.78 -0.67
N VAL A 346 0.09 7.49 -0.01
CA VAL A 346 1.45 7.61 -0.59
C VAL A 346 1.81 6.59 -1.68
N GLN A 347 0.90 5.68 -2.03
CA GLN A 347 1.21 4.62 -2.98
C GLN A 347 1.44 5.18 -4.39
N ALA A 348 2.28 4.50 -5.17
CA ALA A 348 2.64 4.89 -6.52
C ALA A 348 2.77 3.67 -7.45
N ILE A 349 2.67 3.91 -8.75
CA ILE A 349 2.96 2.92 -9.78
C ILE A 349 4.46 2.84 -10.02
N ARG A 350 5.00 1.63 -10.10
CA ARG A 350 6.37 1.37 -10.57
C ARG A 350 6.32 0.68 -11.92
N SER A 351 7.08 1.21 -12.88
CA SER A 351 7.27 0.55 -14.18
C SER A 351 8.40 -0.47 -14.06
N LEU A 352 8.12 -1.74 -14.34
CA LEU A 352 9.10 -2.84 -14.21
C LEU A 352 9.79 -3.18 -15.54
N GLY A 353 9.32 -2.63 -16.66
CA GLY A 353 9.83 -2.98 -17.99
C GLY A 353 8.97 -4.07 -18.66
N PRO A 354 9.55 -4.79 -19.63
CA PRO A 354 8.93 -5.93 -20.30
C PRO A 354 8.54 -7.06 -19.34
N ALA A 355 7.49 -7.83 -19.67
CA ALA A 355 6.98 -8.90 -18.80
C ALA A 355 7.83 -10.19 -18.80
N ASP A 356 8.81 -10.31 -19.69
CA ASP A 356 9.86 -11.34 -19.65
C ASP A 356 11.07 -10.97 -18.76
N GLY A 357 11.02 -9.80 -18.10
CA GLY A 357 12.02 -9.33 -17.14
C GLY A 357 11.86 -9.89 -15.72
N ASP A 358 12.40 -9.16 -14.72
CA ASP A 358 12.29 -9.54 -13.31
C ASP A 358 10.90 -9.18 -12.75
N LEU A 359 10.01 -10.18 -12.72
CA LEU A 359 8.70 -10.08 -12.11
C LEU A 359 8.69 -10.47 -10.63
N SER A 360 9.83 -10.72 -9.98
CA SER A 360 9.88 -11.32 -8.65
C SER A 360 9.02 -10.58 -7.62
N ILE A 361 8.32 -11.36 -6.81
CA ILE A 361 7.56 -10.90 -5.64
C ILE A 361 8.19 -11.61 -4.44
N ARG A 362 8.71 -10.83 -3.50
CA ARG A 362 9.40 -11.38 -2.32
C ARG A 362 8.51 -12.34 -1.53
N GLU A 363 7.22 -12.00 -1.41
CA GLU A 363 6.23 -12.79 -0.68
C GLU A 363 5.73 -14.01 -1.46
N PHE A 364 5.98 -14.09 -2.78
CA PHE A 364 5.48 -15.16 -3.64
C PHE A 364 6.52 -15.54 -4.72
N THR A 365 7.52 -16.33 -4.30
CA THR A 365 8.63 -16.78 -5.16
C THR A 365 8.21 -17.45 -6.48
N PRO A 366 7.12 -18.27 -6.53
CA PRO A 366 6.66 -18.88 -7.78
C PRO A 366 6.10 -17.89 -8.83
N TYR A 367 5.94 -16.61 -8.50
CA TYR A 367 5.24 -15.64 -9.36
C TYR A 367 5.79 -15.57 -10.80
N PRO A 368 7.12 -15.46 -11.05
CA PRO A 368 7.61 -15.40 -12.43
C PRO A 368 7.29 -16.67 -13.24
N ALA A 369 7.43 -17.85 -12.62
CA ALA A 369 7.13 -19.12 -13.27
C ALA A 369 5.62 -19.28 -13.53
N MET A 370 4.78 -18.81 -12.61
CA MET A 370 3.33 -18.79 -12.78
C MET A 370 2.93 -17.88 -13.94
N MET A 371 3.51 -16.67 -14.02
CA MET A 371 3.21 -15.75 -15.11
C MET A 371 3.68 -16.28 -16.47
N ALA A 372 4.85 -16.93 -16.53
CA ALA A 372 5.30 -17.62 -17.75
C ALA A 372 4.30 -18.70 -18.21
N HIS A 373 3.79 -19.52 -17.28
CA HIS A 373 2.75 -20.51 -17.57
C HIS A 373 1.45 -19.87 -18.08
N VAL A 374 1.05 -18.72 -17.52
CA VAL A 374 -0.11 -17.95 -17.97
C VAL A 374 0.10 -17.46 -19.41
N PHE A 375 1.25 -16.85 -19.73
CA PHE A 375 1.55 -16.37 -21.09
C PHE A 375 1.60 -17.51 -22.10
N GLU A 376 2.18 -18.66 -21.74
CA GLU A 376 2.16 -19.87 -22.56
C GLU A 376 0.72 -20.33 -22.82
N GLY A 377 -0.12 -20.41 -21.78
CA GLY A 377 -1.54 -20.77 -21.90
C GLY A 377 -2.35 -19.80 -22.76
N LEU A 378 -1.97 -18.52 -22.78
CA LEU A 378 -2.57 -17.50 -23.65
C LEU A 378 -2.02 -17.50 -25.08
N ASN A 379 -0.95 -18.28 -25.35
CA ASN A 379 -0.18 -18.23 -26.58
C ASN A 379 0.23 -16.79 -26.93
N GLN A 380 0.86 -16.10 -25.99
CA GLN A 380 1.34 -14.73 -26.13
C GLN A 380 2.83 -14.65 -25.74
N ASP A 381 3.57 -13.78 -26.42
CA ASP A 381 4.96 -13.47 -26.06
C ASP A 381 4.97 -12.42 -24.94
N ALA A 382 5.55 -12.76 -23.79
CA ALA A 382 5.65 -11.86 -22.64
C ALA A 382 6.48 -10.60 -22.94
N ALA A 383 7.45 -10.67 -23.87
CA ALA A 383 8.28 -9.53 -24.25
C ALA A 383 7.48 -8.39 -24.91
N ASP A 384 6.26 -8.67 -25.39
CA ASP A 384 5.38 -7.68 -26.01
C ASP A 384 4.55 -6.87 -25.00
N PHE A 385 4.69 -7.13 -23.70
CA PHE A 385 3.92 -6.52 -22.63
C PHE A 385 4.79 -5.67 -21.71
N GLN A 386 4.33 -4.45 -21.41
CA GLN A 386 4.93 -3.57 -20.40
C GLN A 386 4.23 -3.79 -19.05
N VAL A 387 5.00 -3.87 -17.96
CA VAL A 387 4.48 -4.15 -16.62
C VAL A 387 4.50 -2.91 -15.74
N HIS A 388 3.34 -2.63 -15.13
CA HIS A 388 3.14 -1.58 -14.14
C HIS A 388 2.68 -2.22 -12.82
N ARG A 389 3.47 -2.08 -11.76
CA ARG A 389 3.19 -2.68 -10.45
C ARG A 389 2.79 -1.62 -9.43
N VAL A 390 1.71 -1.88 -8.72
CA VAL A 390 1.33 -1.19 -7.48
C VAL A 390 1.52 -2.16 -6.32
N GLU A 391 2.28 -1.75 -5.31
CA GLU A 391 2.40 -2.51 -4.05
C GLU A 391 1.83 -1.69 -2.90
N ILE A 392 0.97 -2.32 -2.10
CA ILE A 392 0.37 -1.68 -0.92
C ILE A 392 0.55 -2.59 0.27
N ASP A 393 1.37 -2.17 1.24
CA ASP A 393 1.39 -2.81 2.54
C ASP A 393 0.12 -2.47 3.32
N TYR A 394 -0.53 -3.51 3.83
CA TYR A 394 -1.77 -3.46 4.60
C TYR A 394 -2.86 -2.62 3.92
N PRO A 395 -3.35 -3.00 2.72
CA PRO A 395 -4.41 -2.26 2.05
C PRO A 395 -5.61 -2.06 2.99
N LEU A 396 -6.25 -0.89 2.90
CA LEU A 396 -7.46 -0.62 3.66
C LEU A 396 -8.59 -1.52 3.15
N HIS A 397 -9.29 -2.20 4.07
CA HIS A 397 -10.44 -3.01 3.71
C HIS A 397 -11.51 -2.16 3.02
N GLY A 398 -12.01 -2.62 1.88
CA GLY A 398 -12.98 -1.85 1.10
C GLY A 398 -12.36 -0.73 0.26
N MET A 399 -11.04 -0.71 0.07
CA MET A 399 -10.42 0.15 -0.94
C MET A 399 -10.43 -0.50 -2.33
N GLN A 400 -10.47 0.34 -3.35
CA GLN A 400 -10.21 -0.01 -4.74
C GLN A 400 -8.89 0.63 -5.18
N VAL A 401 -8.04 -0.16 -5.84
CA VAL A 401 -6.77 0.24 -6.45
C VAL A 401 -6.94 0.19 -7.96
N ALA A 402 -7.15 1.35 -8.59
CA ALA A 402 -7.35 1.44 -10.03
C ALA A 402 -6.10 2.01 -10.74
N VAL A 403 -5.76 1.44 -11.87
CA VAL A 403 -4.74 1.95 -12.79
C VAL A 403 -5.45 2.36 -14.07
N ALA A 404 -5.35 3.65 -14.39
CA ALA A 404 -6.00 4.27 -15.55
C ALA A 404 -4.97 4.69 -16.60
N PHE A 405 -5.34 4.56 -17.87
CA PHE A 405 -4.57 4.92 -19.04
C PHE A 405 -5.40 5.85 -19.91
N ASP A 406 -4.75 6.86 -20.47
CA ASP A 406 -5.36 7.66 -21.53
C ASP A 406 -5.59 6.74 -22.73
N ALA A 407 -6.87 6.58 -23.11
CA ALA A 407 -7.24 5.73 -24.22
C ALA A 407 -7.03 6.47 -25.54
N ASP A 408 -6.60 5.72 -26.56
CA ASP A 408 -6.43 6.27 -27.90
C ASP A 408 -7.73 6.88 -28.41
N VAL A 409 -7.54 8.00 -29.09
CA VAL A 409 -8.59 8.80 -29.67
C VAL A 409 -8.79 8.34 -31.12
N HIS A 410 -9.88 7.63 -31.37
CA HIS A 410 -10.34 7.31 -32.74
C HIS A 410 -11.61 8.08 -33.10
#